data_AF-A0A3N4J2G7-F1
#
_entry.id   AF-A0A3N4J2G7-F1
#
_cell.length_a   1.000
_cell.length_b   1.000
_cell.length_c   1.000
_cell.angle_alpha   90.00
_cell.angle_beta   90.00
_cell.angle_gamma   90.00
#
_symmetry.space_group_name_H-M   'P 1'
#
loop_
_entity.id
_entity.type
_entity.pdbx_description
1 polymer ?
#
loop_
_entity_poly.entity_id
_entity_poly.type
_entity_poly.pdbx_seq_one_letter_code
_entity_poly.pdbx_strand_id
1 'polypeptide(L)'
;MAGTDRRTIEGLQLRAQCASNADRNYIEREMDSGLLYPTITDIGDRQMVGESIYRMRRIPSLFIFFEDLKYLECCAKAFRSLIGSPQGTIYECMSHLYTRDGLTDSHMPVQLQDGTFRECAGDATDGREFGYQQLWLYVMRHFTEMVAGTPRKENGKTKPEVKEPDSRAWHEFATLARHLGFDSAPIAALLETDPDEKAARDFLHSSRPPGQYSIERGELQNSICLISKVLKGMSTRSQKPREGPELVTMHGPGEALPRRCGRPFQRSHEYDRNYLYIDLLYCVEPEGEDITSLYSRREVFFAFFGRRGLQRAGTKRGPDNMPVSPEHRRPAPAQTVLSVVGAASAIVDAGECQEVVEEQLVYQLDESQFLNIYRWTGSPVLQSRLGEFLNLGYSVWEEDKVLLLEYAARHARA
;
A
#
# COMPACT_ATOMS: atom_id res chain seq x y z
N MET A 1 -2.64 5.36 34.86
CA MET A 1 -3.38 4.70 33.77
C MET A 1 -3.80 5.78 32.78
N ALA A 2 -3.36 5.72 31.52
CA ALA A 2 -3.81 6.67 30.50
C ALA A 2 -5.22 6.26 30.07
N GLY A 3 -6.24 6.90 30.65
CA GLY A 3 -7.64 6.59 30.38
C GLY A 3 -8.05 7.05 28.99
N THR A 4 -7.94 6.17 28.01
CA THR A 4 -8.59 6.38 26.70
C THR A 4 -10.01 5.85 26.80
N ASP A 5 -11.00 6.74 26.76
CA ASP A 5 -12.41 6.37 26.78
C ASP A 5 -12.99 6.20 25.36
N ARG A 6 -14.17 5.59 25.26
CA ARG A 6 -14.86 5.34 23.98
C ARG A 6 -15.09 6.60 23.16
N ARG A 7 -15.44 7.74 23.78
CA ARG A 7 -15.69 9.01 23.10
C ARG A 7 -14.40 9.56 22.50
N THR A 8 -13.28 9.43 23.21
CA THR A 8 -11.95 9.76 22.68
C THR A 8 -11.63 8.94 21.42
N ILE A 9 -11.89 7.63 21.44
CA ILE A 9 -11.68 6.76 20.26
C ILE A 9 -12.57 7.19 19.09
N GLU A 10 -13.88 7.36 19.34
CA GLU A 10 -14.85 7.73 18.30
C GLU A 10 -14.56 9.12 17.72
N GLY A 11 -14.03 10.04 18.54
CA GLY A 11 -13.64 11.38 18.12
C GLY A 11 -12.36 11.43 17.28
N LEU A 12 -11.45 10.46 17.43
CA LEU A 12 -10.14 10.45 16.77
C LEU A 12 -10.08 9.54 15.55
N GLN A 13 -10.67 8.35 15.61
CA GLN A 13 -10.54 7.36 14.54
C GLN A 13 -10.92 7.95 13.15
N LEU A 14 -10.24 7.50 12.08
CA LEU A 14 -10.44 7.91 10.68
C LEU A 14 -9.99 9.34 10.33
N ARG A 15 -9.54 10.13 11.31
CA ARG A 15 -8.99 11.46 11.06
C ARG A 15 -7.58 11.39 10.48
N ALA A 16 -7.27 12.37 9.65
CA ALA A 16 -6.02 12.50 8.91
C ALA A 16 -5.41 13.90 9.03
N GLN A 17 -5.18 14.32 10.27
CA GLN A 17 -4.66 15.63 10.67
C GLN A 17 -3.30 16.02 10.09
N CYS A 18 -2.53 15.07 9.54
CA CYS A 18 -1.30 15.40 8.84
C CYS A 18 -1.59 16.07 7.47
N ALA A 19 -2.76 15.83 6.87
CA ALA A 19 -3.13 16.32 5.54
C ALA A 19 -4.42 17.16 5.52
N SER A 20 -5.31 16.97 6.50
CA SER A 20 -6.59 17.69 6.65
C SER A 20 -6.49 18.73 7.77
N ASN A 21 -6.56 20.01 7.39
CA ASN A 21 -6.68 21.11 8.35
C ASN A 21 -7.99 21.00 9.15
N ALA A 22 -9.08 20.54 8.54
CA ALA A 22 -10.35 20.33 9.23
C ALA A 22 -10.23 19.31 10.37
N ASP A 23 -9.51 18.20 10.13
CA ASP A 23 -9.25 17.20 11.17
C ASP A 23 -8.30 17.72 12.25
N ARG A 24 -7.23 18.42 11.86
CA ARG A 24 -6.27 19.02 12.79
C ARG A 24 -6.98 19.99 13.75
N ASN A 25 -7.74 20.94 13.20
CA ASN A 25 -8.50 21.92 13.97
C ASN A 25 -9.56 21.28 14.89
N TYR A 26 -10.20 20.20 14.44
CA TYR A 26 -11.11 19.43 15.29
C TYR A 26 -10.36 18.85 16.49
N ILE A 27 -9.23 18.15 16.25
CA ILE A 27 -8.47 17.50 17.32
C ILE A 27 -7.95 18.53 18.31
N GLU A 28 -7.36 19.63 17.83
CA GLU A 28 -6.89 20.74 18.68
C GLU A 28 -8.00 21.25 19.60
N ARG A 29 -9.17 21.60 19.05
CA ARG A 29 -10.29 22.11 19.84
C ARG A 29 -10.79 21.11 20.89
N GLU A 30 -10.91 19.83 20.52
CA GLU A 30 -11.40 18.81 21.46
C GLU A 30 -10.34 18.42 22.51
N MET A 31 -9.05 18.56 22.19
CA MET A 31 -7.97 18.49 23.16
C MET A 31 -7.99 19.70 24.12
N ASP A 32 -8.16 20.92 23.63
CA ASP A 32 -8.16 22.13 24.47
C ASP A 32 -9.37 22.17 25.41
N SER A 33 -10.53 21.73 24.94
CA SER A 33 -11.75 21.63 25.75
C SER A 33 -11.75 20.47 26.75
N GLY A 34 -10.73 19.62 26.75
CA GLY A 34 -10.63 18.45 27.63
C GLY A 34 -11.62 17.32 27.26
N LEU A 35 -12.23 17.37 26.08
CA LEU A 35 -13.17 16.35 25.61
C LEU A 35 -12.46 15.09 25.09
N LEU A 36 -11.26 15.25 24.52
CA LEU A 36 -10.35 14.15 24.21
C LEU A 36 -9.40 13.91 25.39
N TYR A 37 -9.20 12.64 25.75
CA TYR A 37 -8.36 12.24 26.88
C TYR A 37 -8.65 13.00 28.18
N PRO A 38 -9.91 13.00 28.69
CA PRO A 38 -10.31 13.79 29.85
C PRO A 38 -9.54 13.43 31.13
N THR A 39 -8.97 12.22 31.21
CA THR A 39 -8.18 11.78 32.38
C THR A 39 -6.75 12.33 32.38
N ILE A 40 -6.26 12.88 31.27
CA ILE A 40 -4.92 13.48 31.17
C ILE A 40 -5.06 14.96 31.51
N THR A 41 -4.81 15.32 32.77
CA THR A 41 -4.98 16.71 33.24
C THR A 41 -3.70 17.53 33.18
N ASP A 42 -2.54 16.86 33.19
CA ASP A 42 -1.25 17.53 33.09
C ASP A 42 -1.05 18.14 31.69
N ILE A 43 -0.72 19.43 31.64
CA ILE A 43 -0.62 20.19 30.38
C ILE A 43 0.51 19.66 29.50
N GLY A 44 1.65 19.29 30.10
CA GLY A 44 2.78 18.74 29.37
C GLY A 44 2.45 17.40 28.73
N ASP A 45 1.83 16.50 29.49
CA ASP A 45 1.34 15.21 28.99
C ASP A 45 0.33 15.37 27.85
N ARG A 46 -0.61 16.32 27.97
CA ARG A 46 -1.58 16.60 26.91
C ARG A 46 -0.91 17.09 25.63
N GLN A 47 0.08 17.97 25.75
CA GLN A 47 0.84 18.46 24.61
C GLN A 47 1.61 17.31 23.93
N MET A 48 2.27 16.44 24.70
CA MET A 48 2.98 15.27 24.14
C MET A 48 2.04 14.31 23.41
N VAL A 49 0.85 14.05 23.95
CA VAL A 49 -0.17 13.23 23.30
C VAL A 49 -0.66 13.90 22.00
N GLY A 50 -0.92 15.21 22.04
CA GLY A 50 -1.29 15.99 20.85
C GLY A 50 -0.25 15.90 19.74
N GLU A 51 1.02 16.17 20.05
CA GLU A 51 2.14 16.07 19.10
C GLU A 51 2.28 14.67 18.50
N SER A 52 2.07 13.63 19.32
CA SER A 52 2.08 12.24 18.85
C SER A 52 0.95 11.96 17.88
N ILE A 53 -0.24 12.51 18.14
CA ILE A 53 -1.39 12.39 17.25
C ILE A 53 -1.12 13.14 15.95
N TYR A 54 -0.61 14.38 15.97
CA TYR A 54 -0.40 15.17 14.75
C TYR A 54 0.55 14.52 13.73
N ARG A 55 1.46 13.66 14.18
CA ARG A 55 2.36 12.89 13.30
C ARG A 55 1.68 11.70 12.61
N MET A 56 0.51 11.28 13.09
CA MET A 56 -0.22 10.17 12.49
C MET A 56 -0.90 10.61 11.18
N ARG A 57 -0.77 9.79 10.15
CA ARG A 57 -1.38 10.03 8.83
C ARG A 57 -2.88 9.83 8.83
N ARG A 58 -3.30 8.68 9.33
CA ARG A 58 -4.69 8.34 9.58
C ARG A 58 -4.73 7.66 10.94
N ILE A 59 -5.54 8.15 11.86
CA ILE A 59 -5.62 7.56 13.21
C ILE A 59 -6.26 6.17 13.11
N PRO A 60 -5.52 5.09 13.42
CA PRO A 60 -6.02 3.73 13.29
C PRO A 60 -6.94 3.36 14.47
N SER A 61 -7.84 2.42 14.23
CA SER A 61 -8.59 1.73 15.28
C SER A 61 -8.93 0.31 14.82
N LEU A 62 -9.28 -0.57 15.75
CA LEU A 62 -9.70 -1.93 15.39
C LEU A 62 -10.97 -1.95 14.53
N PHE A 63 -11.84 -0.96 14.71
CA PHE A 63 -12.99 -0.76 13.83
C PHE A 63 -12.55 -0.52 12.38
N ILE A 64 -11.65 0.43 12.14
CA ILE A 64 -11.12 0.74 10.79
C ILE A 64 -10.48 -0.49 10.19
N PHE A 65 -9.68 -1.18 11.01
CA PHE A 65 -8.98 -2.38 10.61
C PHE A 65 -9.96 -3.45 10.06
N PHE A 66 -11.01 -3.80 10.81
CA PHE A 66 -12.01 -4.78 10.35
C PHE A 66 -12.84 -4.27 9.16
N GLU A 67 -13.13 -2.96 9.08
CA GLU A 67 -13.81 -2.40 7.91
C GLU A 67 -12.95 -2.53 6.65
N ASP A 68 -11.68 -2.12 6.70
CA ASP A 68 -10.72 -2.20 5.60
C ASP A 68 -10.48 -3.65 5.17
N LEU A 69 -10.46 -4.59 6.13
CA LEU A 69 -10.33 -6.02 5.84
C LEU A 69 -11.46 -6.54 4.95
N LYS A 70 -12.72 -6.11 5.14
CA LYS A 70 -13.86 -6.51 4.28
C LYS A 70 -13.63 -6.16 2.81
N TYR A 71 -12.90 -5.08 2.54
CA TYR A 71 -12.55 -4.74 1.17
C TYR A 71 -11.44 -5.63 0.64
N LEU A 72 -10.37 -5.83 1.42
CA LEU A 72 -9.23 -6.65 1.01
C LEU A 72 -9.60 -8.12 0.86
N GLU A 73 -10.51 -8.66 1.67
CA GLU A 73 -11.08 -10.00 1.51
C GLU A 73 -11.76 -10.17 0.15
N CYS A 74 -12.43 -9.13 -0.34
CA CYS A 74 -13.02 -9.15 -1.66
C CYS A 74 -11.94 -9.25 -2.74
N CYS A 75 -10.90 -8.42 -2.64
CA CYS A 75 -9.76 -8.43 -3.57
C CYS A 75 -8.95 -9.74 -3.49
N ALA A 76 -8.76 -10.30 -2.29
CA ALA A 76 -8.01 -11.53 -2.04
C ALA A 76 -8.55 -12.73 -2.83
N LYS A 77 -9.86 -12.75 -3.12
CA LYS A 77 -10.49 -13.80 -3.94
C LYS A 77 -9.86 -13.88 -5.34
N ALA A 78 -9.41 -12.76 -5.90
CA ALA A 78 -8.78 -12.75 -7.22
C ALA A 78 -7.45 -13.51 -7.25
N PHE A 79 -6.65 -13.42 -6.18
CA PHE A 79 -5.35 -14.08 -6.09
C PHE A 79 -5.45 -15.60 -6.09
N ARG A 80 -6.55 -16.18 -5.62
CA ARG A 80 -6.76 -17.63 -5.66
C ARG A 80 -6.75 -18.16 -7.10
N SER A 81 -7.16 -17.38 -8.08
CA SER A 81 -7.09 -17.78 -9.49
C SER A 81 -5.66 -17.76 -10.06
N LEU A 82 -4.73 -17.00 -9.46
CA LEU A 82 -3.31 -17.03 -9.85
C LEU A 82 -2.52 -18.12 -9.12
N ILE A 83 -2.89 -18.40 -7.87
CA ILE A 83 -2.18 -19.33 -6.99
C ILE A 83 -2.70 -20.76 -7.14
N GLY A 84 -3.99 -20.93 -7.44
CA GLY A 84 -4.69 -22.22 -7.39
C GLY A 84 -5.17 -22.52 -5.97
N SER A 85 -4.69 -23.63 -5.40
CA SER A 85 -5.05 -24.06 -4.03
C SER A 85 -3.94 -23.69 -3.04
N PRO A 86 -4.03 -22.52 -2.37
CA PRO A 86 -2.97 -22.06 -1.48
C PRO A 86 -2.81 -22.97 -0.25
N GLN A 87 -1.56 -23.23 0.13
CA GLN A 87 -1.18 -23.82 1.42
C GLN A 87 -0.43 -22.74 2.21
N GLY A 88 -1.17 -21.88 2.92
CA GLY A 88 -0.63 -20.73 3.65
C GLY A 88 -1.23 -19.40 3.21
N THR A 89 -0.51 -18.31 3.49
CA THR A 89 -0.96 -16.95 3.15
C THR A 89 -0.78 -16.65 1.66
N ILE A 90 -1.56 -15.68 1.14
CA ILE A 90 -1.40 -15.19 -0.24
C ILE A 90 0.03 -14.68 -0.48
N TYR A 91 0.60 -13.98 0.49
CA TYR A 91 1.96 -13.43 0.38
C TYR A 91 3.02 -14.54 0.25
N GLU A 92 2.97 -15.58 1.09
CA GLU A 92 3.90 -16.72 1.00
C GLU A 92 3.77 -17.43 -0.34
N CYS A 93 2.53 -17.71 -0.77
CA CYS A 93 2.29 -18.36 -2.06
C CYS A 93 2.84 -17.51 -3.21
N MET A 94 2.51 -16.21 -3.27
CA MET A 94 3.00 -15.31 -4.31
C MET A 94 4.52 -15.16 -4.29
N SER A 95 5.13 -15.20 -3.11
CA SER A 95 6.60 -15.17 -2.98
C SER A 95 7.25 -16.37 -3.65
N HIS A 96 6.67 -17.56 -3.53
CA HIS A 96 7.14 -18.78 -4.21
C HIS A 96 6.92 -18.77 -5.72
N LEU A 97 5.97 -17.98 -6.23
CA LEU A 97 5.73 -17.84 -7.67
C LEU A 97 6.68 -16.86 -8.35
N TYR A 98 7.47 -16.10 -7.59
CA TYR A 98 8.38 -15.11 -8.15
C TYR A 98 9.65 -15.77 -8.72
N THR A 99 9.99 -15.44 -9.96
CA THR A 99 11.02 -16.17 -10.74
C THR A 99 12.28 -15.36 -11.03
N ARG A 100 12.35 -14.09 -10.58
CA ARG A 100 13.48 -13.19 -10.86
C ARG A 100 14.49 -13.07 -9.70
N ASP A 101 14.39 -13.95 -8.70
CA ASP A 101 15.32 -14.04 -7.57
C ASP A 101 16.71 -14.50 -8.05
N GLY A 102 17.54 -13.58 -8.56
CA GLY A 102 18.89 -13.88 -9.04
C GLY A 102 19.46 -12.91 -10.08
N LEU A 103 18.66 -11.97 -10.58
CA LEU A 103 19.12 -10.94 -11.53
C LEU A 103 19.70 -9.74 -10.77
N THR A 104 21.02 -9.58 -10.80
CA THR A 104 21.80 -8.59 -10.03
C THR A 104 21.60 -7.13 -10.45
N ASP A 105 21.07 -6.89 -11.65
CA ASP A 105 20.69 -5.55 -12.17
C ASP A 105 19.23 -5.58 -12.64
N SER A 106 18.32 -5.75 -11.70
CA SER A 106 16.89 -5.87 -12.02
C SER A 106 16.27 -4.51 -12.26
N HIS A 107 16.17 -4.13 -13.54
CA HIS A 107 15.15 -3.16 -13.93
C HIS A 107 13.77 -3.70 -13.53
N MET A 108 13.12 -2.97 -12.64
CA MET A 108 11.82 -3.32 -12.10
C MET A 108 10.73 -2.56 -12.87
N PRO A 109 9.80 -3.26 -13.53
CA PRO A 109 8.69 -2.61 -14.21
C PRO A 109 7.69 -2.03 -13.20
N VAL A 110 7.41 -0.75 -13.35
CA VAL A 110 6.37 -0.03 -12.61
C VAL A 110 5.27 0.39 -13.57
N GLN A 111 4.07 -0.12 -13.33
CA GLN A 111 2.86 0.16 -14.08
C GLN A 111 2.42 1.60 -13.83
N LEU A 112 2.39 2.39 -14.91
CA LEU A 112 1.88 3.75 -14.90
C LEU A 112 0.38 3.78 -15.19
N GLN A 113 -0.06 2.90 -16.09
CA GLN A 113 -1.42 2.68 -16.54
C GLN A 113 -1.54 1.23 -17.02
N ASP A 114 -2.75 0.75 -17.25
CA ASP A 114 -2.93 -0.61 -17.76
C ASP A 114 -2.17 -0.80 -19.09
N GLY A 115 -1.36 -1.86 -19.16
CA GLY A 115 -0.47 -2.15 -20.29
C GLY A 115 0.75 -1.23 -20.46
N THR A 116 0.93 -0.17 -19.66
CA THR A 116 2.04 0.80 -19.80
C THR A 116 2.95 0.79 -18.57
N PHE A 117 4.25 0.63 -18.81
CA PHE A 117 5.25 0.45 -17.75
C PHE A 117 6.43 1.41 -17.90
N ARG A 118 7.07 1.69 -16.77
CA ARG A 118 8.33 2.42 -16.65
C ARG A 118 9.31 1.57 -15.88
N GLU A 119 10.53 1.45 -16.38
CA GLU A 119 11.59 0.76 -15.65
C GLU A 119 12.10 1.62 -14.48
N CYS A 120 12.29 0.98 -13.33
CA CYS A 120 12.89 1.54 -12.13
C CYS A 120 14.16 0.77 -11.77
N ALA A 121 15.08 1.42 -11.07
CA ALA A 121 16.16 0.70 -10.39
C ALA A 121 15.58 0.05 -9.13
N GLY A 122 15.97 -1.19 -8.87
CA GLY A 122 15.62 -1.95 -7.69
C GLY A 122 16.38 -3.28 -7.68
N ASP A 123 16.38 -3.96 -6.54
CA ASP A 123 16.87 -5.33 -6.49
C ASP A 123 15.74 -6.35 -6.69
N ALA A 124 16.07 -7.64 -6.63
CA ALA A 124 15.07 -8.71 -6.77
C ALA A 124 14.00 -8.67 -5.66
N THR A 125 14.37 -8.26 -4.44
CA THR A 125 13.45 -8.13 -3.31
C THR A 125 12.45 -7.01 -3.58
N ASP A 126 12.93 -5.84 -4.01
CA ASP A 126 12.10 -4.73 -4.42
C ASP A 126 11.18 -5.14 -5.58
N GLY A 127 11.71 -5.82 -6.59
CA GLY A 127 10.95 -6.35 -7.72
C GLY A 127 9.79 -7.25 -7.29
N ARG A 128 10.03 -8.16 -6.34
CA ARG A 128 8.99 -9.04 -5.80
C ARG A 128 7.93 -8.28 -5.02
N GLU A 129 8.35 -7.39 -4.14
CA GLU A 129 7.46 -6.65 -3.23
C GLU A 129 6.59 -5.66 -3.99
N PHE A 130 7.20 -4.85 -4.86
CA PHE A 130 6.48 -3.92 -5.70
C PHE A 130 5.66 -4.64 -6.77
N GLY A 131 6.12 -5.79 -7.28
CA GLY A 131 5.32 -6.65 -8.14
C GLY A 131 4.04 -7.12 -7.43
N TYR A 132 4.17 -7.65 -6.21
CA TYR A 132 3.05 -8.10 -5.39
C TYR A 132 2.06 -6.95 -5.09
N GLN A 133 2.59 -5.79 -4.70
CA GLN A 133 1.81 -4.57 -4.46
C GLN A 133 1.05 -4.10 -5.71
N GLN A 134 1.67 -4.13 -6.88
CA GLN A 134 1.03 -3.75 -8.14
C GLN A 134 -0.11 -4.70 -8.54
N LEU A 135 0.01 -5.99 -8.22
CA LEU A 135 -1.09 -6.95 -8.39
C LEU A 135 -2.27 -6.62 -7.48
N TRP A 136 -2.03 -6.24 -6.23
CA TRP A 136 -3.10 -5.79 -5.34
C TRP A 136 -3.78 -4.53 -5.87
N LEU A 137 -3.00 -3.57 -6.35
CA LEU A 137 -3.53 -2.36 -6.96
C LEU A 137 -4.39 -2.66 -8.20
N TYR A 138 -3.96 -3.60 -9.04
CA TYR A 138 -4.78 -4.05 -10.18
C TYR A 138 -6.13 -4.58 -9.71
N VAL A 139 -6.14 -5.52 -8.76
CA VAL A 139 -7.39 -6.06 -8.25
C VAL A 139 -8.24 -4.96 -7.59
N MET A 140 -7.64 -4.04 -6.85
CA MET A 140 -8.36 -2.92 -6.25
C MET A 140 -9.04 -2.00 -7.30
N ARG A 141 -8.48 -1.90 -8.51
CA ARG A 141 -9.10 -1.19 -9.64
C ARG A 141 -10.24 -1.99 -10.28
N HIS A 142 -10.07 -3.30 -10.41
CA HIS A 142 -10.93 -4.16 -11.24
C HIS A 142 -11.80 -5.15 -10.45
N PHE A 143 -11.85 -5.10 -9.11
CA PHE A 143 -12.54 -6.12 -8.31
C PHE A 143 -14.02 -6.27 -8.69
N THR A 144 -14.68 -5.18 -9.14
CA THR A 144 -16.08 -5.20 -9.58
C THR A 144 -16.31 -5.94 -10.90
N GLU A 145 -15.25 -6.11 -11.69
CA GLU A 145 -15.23 -6.82 -12.98
C GLU A 145 -14.68 -8.24 -12.82
N MET A 146 -13.95 -8.53 -11.74
CA MET A 146 -13.26 -9.82 -11.57
C MET A 146 -13.98 -10.78 -10.62
N VAL A 147 -14.49 -10.26 -9.50
CA VAL A 147 -15.03 -11.08 -8.40
C VAL A 147 -16.46 -10.68 -8.08
N ALA A 148 -17.20 -11.56 -7.39
CA ALA A 148 -18.55 -11.28 -6.90
C ALA A 148 -18.53 -10.26 -5.74
N GLY A 149 -18.21 -9.01 -6.06
CA GLY A 149 -17.98 -7.92 -5.13
C GLY A 149 -18.47 -6.61 -5.70
N THR A 150 -19.08 -5.78 -4.84
CA THR A 150 -19.59 -4.47 -5.24
C THR A 150 -19.03 -3.38 -4.34
N PRO A 151 -18.89 -2.14 -4.86
CA PRO A 151 -18.75 -0.96 -4.04
C PRO A 151 -19.97 -0.77 -3.12
N ARG A 152 -19.85 0.11 -2.14
CA ARG A 152 -20.98 0.55 -1.31
C ARG A 152 -21.91 1.45 -2.15
N LYS A 153 -23.20 1.36 -1.90
CA LYS A 153 -24.22 2.20 -2.53
C LYS A 153 -24.03 3.67 -2.14
N GLU A 154 -24.33 4.58 -3.04
CA GLU A 154 -24.47 6.01 -2.69
C GLU A 154 -25.79 6.28 -1.97
N ASN A 155 -25.83 7.37 -1.20
CA ASN A 155 -27.05 7.81 -0.52
C ASN A 155 -28.16 8.09 -1.55
N GLY A 156 -29.35 7.52 -1.33
CA GLY A 156 -30.50 7.66 -2.23
C GLY A 156 -30.36 6.95 -3.58
N LYS A 157 -29.32 6.13 -3.78
CA LYS A 157 -29.15 5.31 -4.99
C LYS A 157 -29.45 3.83 -4.72
N THR A 158 -29.73 3.11 -5.80
CA THR A 158 -29.92 1.66 -5.78
C THR A 158 -28.62 0.96 -5.38
N LYS A 159 -28.74 -0.26 -4.83
CA LYS A 159 -27.58 -1.08 -4.51
C LYS A 159 -26.89 -1.48 -5.83
N PRO A 160 -25.57 -1.35 -5.95
CA PRO A 160 -24.87 -1.84 -7.12
C PRO A 160 -25.05 -3.35 -7.28
N GLU A 161 -25.17 -3.80 -8.52
CA GLU A 161 -25.33 -5.21 -8.86
C GLU A 161 -23.97 -5.89 -9.04
N VAL A 162 -23.92 -7.18 -8.75
CA VAL A 162 -22.75 -8.01 -9.05
C VAL A 162 -22.73 -8.26 -10.56
N LYS A 163 -21.61 -7.94 -11.20
CA LYS A 163 -21.40 -8.20 -12.63
C LYS A 163 -20.87 -9.60 -12.85
N GLU A 164 -21.12 -10.14 -14.04
CA GLU A 164 -20.43 -11.35 -14.48
C GLU A 164 -18.92 -11.06 -14.58
N PRO A 165 -18.05 -12.00 -14.18
CA PRO A 165 -16.61 -11.83 -14.30
C PRO A 165 -16.17 -11.58 -15.75
N ASP A 166 -15.47 -10.48 -15.99
CA ASP A 166 -14.91 -10.13 -17.29
C ASP A 166 -13.63 -10.91 -17.55
N SER A 167 -13.66 -11.78 -18.57
CA SER A 167 -12.50 -12.57 -19.00
C SER A 167 -11.30 -11.70 -19.39
N ARG A 168 -11.52 -10.47 -19.86
CA ARG A 168 -10.44 -9.52 -20.23
C ARG A 168 -9.67 -9.08 -18.99
N ALA A 169 -10.38 -8.69 -17.93
CA ALA A 169 -9.75 -8.29 -16.67
C ALA A 169 -8.92 -9.44 -16.06
N TRP A 170 -9.38 -10.68 -16.19
CA TRP A 170 -8.62 -11.86 -15.74
C TRP A 170 -7.38 -12.15 -16.58
N HIS A 171 -7.51 -12.08 -17.91
CA HIS A 171 -6.38 -12.26 -18.84
C HIS A 171 -5.32 -11.17 -18.64
N GLU A 172 -5.73 -9.92 -18.45
CA GLU A 172 -4.84 -8.80 -18.15
C GLU A 172 -4.18 -8.93 -16.77
N PHE A 173 -4.90 -9.43 -15.75
CA PHE A 173 -4.32 -9.69 -14.44
C PHE A 173 -3.20 -10.74 -14.50
N ALA A 174 -3.43 -11.84 -15.24
CA ALA A 174 -2.41 -12.86 -15.47
C ALA A 174 -1.24 -12.32 -16.32
N THR A 175 -1.53 -11.46 -17.31
CA THR A 175 -0.51 -10.80 -18.13
C THR A 175 0.39 -9.92 -17.28
N LEU A 176 -0.22 -9.12 -16.39
CA LEU A 176 0.49 -8.28 -15.43
C LEU A 176 1.34 -9.14 -14.49
N ALA A 177 0.80 -10.22 -13.91
CA ALA A 177 1.55 -11.12 -13.04
C ALA A 177 2.81 -11.68 -13.71
N ARG A 178 2.66 -12.21 -14.94
CA ARG A 178 3.80 -12.73 -15.70
C ARG A 178 4.81 -11.65 -16.07
N HIS A 179 4.34 -10.45 -16.43
CA HIS A 179 5.22 -9.32 -16.72
C HIS A 179 6.01 -8.83 -15.49
N LEU A 180 5.40 -8.91 -14.30
CA LEU A 180 6.05 -8.57 -13.03
C LEU A 180 6.96 -9.69 -12.48
N GLY A 181 7.04 -10.84 -13.15
CA GLY A 181 7.95 -11.93 -12.79
C GLY A 181 7.32 -13.05 -11.95
N PHE A 182 5.99 -13.08 -11.82
CA PHE A 182 5.27 -14.18 -11.19
C PHE A 182 4.83 -15.21 -12.22
N ASP A 183 5.10 -16.48 -11.99
CA ASP A 183 4.72 -17.56 -12.90
C ASP A 183 4.10 -18.74 -12.17
N SER A 184 3.09 -19.35 -12.79
CA SER A 184 2.35 -20.50 -12.25
C SER A 184 1.53 -21.18 -13.36
N ALA A 185 1.16 -22.44 -13.15
CA ALA A 185 0.27 -23.14 -14.08
C ALA A 185 -1.11 -22.44 -14.22
N PRO A 186 -1.76 -21.94 -13.15
CA PRO A 186 -2.95 -21.11 -13.28
C PRO A 186 -2.75 -19.81 -14.07
N ILE A 187 -1.61 -19.12 -13.91
CA ILE A 187 -1.26 -17.94 -14.72
C ILE A 187 -1.17 -18.34 -16.20
N ALA A 188 -0.48 -19.44 -16.52
CA ALA A 188 -0.37 -19.93 -17.88
C ALA A 188 -1.74 -20.31 -18.48
N ALA A 189 -2.62 -20.94 -17.71
CA ALA A 189 -3.97 -21.31 -18.14
C ALA A 189 -4.84 -20.08 -18.44
N LEU A 190 -4.78 -19.04 -17.60
CA LEU A 190 -5.46 -17.77 -17.86
C LEU A 190 -4.97 -17.07 -19.14
N LEU A 191 -3.75 -17.37 -19.57
CA LEU A 191 -3.11 -16.80 -20.75
C LEU A 191 -3.19 -17.69 -21.99
N GLU A 192 -3.83 -18.86 -21.88
CA GLU A 192 -3.92 -19.82 -22.98
C GLU A 192 -4.79 -19.29 -24.14
N THR A 193 -5.89 -18.61 -23.82
CA THR A 193 -6.79 -18.02 -24.81
C THR A 193 -6.99 -16.54 -24.53
N ASP A 194 -6.50 -15.71 -25.44
CA ASP A 194 -6.74 -14.28 -25.41
C ASP A 194 -8.24 -13.99 -25.66
N PRO A 195 -8.94 -13.27 -24.76
CA PRO A 195 -10.34 -12.90 -24.93
C PRO A 195 -10.64 -12.13 -26.22
N ASP A 196 -9.71 -11.30 -26.72
CA ASP A 196 -9.85 -10.61 -28.00
C ASP A 196 -9.76 -11.57 -29.18
N GLU A 197 -8.85 -12.53 -29.13
CA GLU A 197 -8.77 -13.56 -30.17
C GLU A 197 -10.00 -14.46 -30.18
N LYS A 198 -10.53 -14.80 -28.99
CA LYS A 198 -11.79 -15.53 -28.87
C LYS A 198 -12.95 -14.72 -29.46
N ALA A 199 -13.09 -13.45 -29.08
CA ALA A 199 -14.14 -12.59 -29.61
C ALA A 199 -14.04 -12.41 -31.13
N ALA A 200 -12.84 -12.24 -31.67
CA ALA A 200 -12.59 -12.17 -33.11
C ALA A 200 -12.99 -13.48 -33.82
N ARG A 201 -12.64 -14.63 -33.24
CA ARG A 201 -13.01 -15.96 -33.76
C ARG A 201 -14.52 -16.15 -33.77
N ASP A 202 -15.19 -15.84 -32.67
CA ASP A 202 -16.66 -15.96 -32.54
C ASP A 202 -17.38 -15.03 -33.53
N PHE A 203 -16.88 -13.81 -33.71
CA PHE A 203 -17.37 -12.86 -34.71
C PHE A 203 -17.22 -13.40 -36.14
N LEU A 204 -16.05 -13.95 -36.49
CA LEU A 204 -15.80 -14.51 -37.82
C LEU A 204 -16.67 -15.73 -38.11
N HIS A 205 -16.81 -16.65 -37.16
CA HIS A 205 -17.66 -17.83 -37.34
C HIS A 205 -19.15 -17.50 -37.42
N SER A 206 -19.62 -16.52 -36.65
CA SER A 206 -21.02 -16.06 -36.74
C SER A 206 -21.29 -15.30 -38.04
N SER A 207 -20.34 -14.50 -38.52
CA SER A 207 -20.48 -13.71 -39.75
C SER A 207 -20.25 -14.53 -41.02
N ARG A 208 -19.42 -15.58 -40.95
CA ARG A 208 -19.08 -16.49 -42.08
C ARG A 208 -19.13 -17.93 -41.59
N PRO A 209 -20.33 -18.54 -41.53
CA PRO A 209 -20.51 -19.88 -41.01
C PRO A 209 -19.68 -20.91 -41.81
N PRO A 210 -18.99 -21.85 -41.14
CA PRO A 210 -18.13 -22.84 -41.82
C PRO A 210 -18.87 -23.73 -42.83
N GLY A 211 -20.19 -23.91 -42.65
CA GLY A 211 -21.02 -24.66 -43.60
C GLY A 211 -21.38 -23.92 -44.88
N GLN A 212 -21.15 -22.60 -44.93
CA GLN A 212 -21.49 -21.73 -46.06
C GLN A 212 -20.25 -21.10 -46.72
N TYR A 213 -19.13 -21.02 -45.99
CA TYR A 213 -17.89 -20.40 -46.44
C TYR A 213 -16.71 -21.35 -46.20
N SER A 214 -15.90 -21.55 -47.23
CA SER A 214 -14.61 -22.25 -47.11
C SER A 214 -13.54 -21.23 -46.72
N ILE A 215 -13.22 -21.15 -45.43
CA ILE A 215 -12.12 -20.32 -44.93
C ILE A 215 -10.96 -21.23 -44.58
N GLU A 216 -9.81 -21.02 -45.21
CA GLU A 216 -8.61 -21.78 -44.88
C GLU A 216 -8.13 -21.47 -43.47
N ARG A 217 -7.56 -22.46 -42.78
CA ARG A 217 -7.09 -22.28 -41.39
C ARG A 217 -6.10 -21.11 -41.25
N GLY A 218 -5.21 -20.94 -42.23
CA GLY A 218 -4.25 -19.83 -42.25
C GLY A 218 -4.93 -18.45 -42.42
N GLU A 219 -5.91 -18.36 -43.31
CA GLU A 219 -6.69 -17.13 -43.54
C GLU A 219 -7.51 -16.73 -42.30
N LEU A 220 -8.13 -17.71 -41.64
CA LEU A 220 -8.86 -17.51 -40.39
C LEU A 220 -7.93 -16.95 -39.31
N GLN A 221 -6.76 -17.56 -39.13
CA GLN A 221 -5.80 -17.12 -38.11
C GLN A 221 -5.26 -15.71 -38.39
N ASN A 222 -4.99 -15.38 -39.65
CA ASN A 222 -4.58 -14.03 -40.05
C ASN A 222 -5.67 -13.00 -39.75
N SER A 223 -6.94 -13.35 -40.01
CA SER A 223 -8.08 -12.48 -39.74
C SER A 223 -8.31 -12.28 -38.24
N ILE A 224 -8.20 -13.35 -37.44
CA ILE A 224 -8.26 -13.27 -35.97
C ILE A 224 -7.16 -12.34 -35.45
N CYS A 225 -5.92 -12.52 -35.91
CA CYS A 225 -4.78 -11.68 -35.52
C CYS A 225 -5.01 -10.21 -35.89
N LEU A 226 -5.52 -9.94 -37.11
CA LEU A 226 -5.82 -8.58 -37.56
C LEU A 226 -6.89 -7.91 -36.69
N ILE A 227 -8.01 -8.60 -36.45
CA ILE A 227 -9.10 -8.05 -35.62
C ILE A 227 -8.61 -7.84 -34.19
N SER A 228 -7.94 -8.82 -33.59
CA SER A 228 -7.36 -8.70 -32.24
C SER A 228 -6.40 -7.51 -32.14
N LYS A 229 -5.55 -7.30 -33.16
CA LYS A 229 -4.67 -6.13 -33.23
C LYS A 229 -5.43 -4.81 -33.31
N VAL A 230 -6.54 -4.76 -34.05
CA VAL A 230 -7.43 -3.58 -34.08
C VAL A 230 -8.04 -3.35 -32.70
N LEU A 231 -8.57 -4.39 -32.05
CA LEU A 231 -9.16 -4.31 -30.71
C LEU A 231 -8.15 -3.78 -29.68
N LYS A 232 -6.93 -4.34 -29.66
CA LYS A 232 -5.84 -3.90 -28.77
C LYS A 232 -5.30 -2.51 -29.11
N GLY A 233 -5.36 -2.12 -30.39
CA GLY A 233 -4.95 -0.81 -30.86
C GLY A 233 -5.96 0.29 -30.57
N MET A 234 -7.22 -0.05 -30.29
CA MET A 234 -8.19 0.90 -29.77
C MET A 234 -7.80 1.27 -28.35
N SER A 235 -7.42 2.53 -28.15
CA SER A 235 -7.17 3.02 -26.81
C SER A 235 -8.44 2.83 -25.97
N THR A 236 -8.32 2.14 -24.84
CA THR A 236 -9.30 2.30 -23.77
C THR A 236 -9.46 3.79 -23.54
N ARG A 237 -10.71 4.26 -23.35
CA ARG A 237 -10.99 5.68 -23.11
C ARG A 237 -10.12 6.10 -21.95
N SER A 238 -8.98 6.76 -22.25
CA SER A 238 -7.96 7.05 -21.26
C SER A 238 -8.61 8.01 -20.30
N GLN A 239 -9.11 7.47 -19.19
CA GLN A 239 -9.46 8.26 -18.02
C GLN A 239 -8.16 8.60 -17.30
N LYS A 240 -7.03 8.83 -18.00
CA LYS A 240 -5.92 9.53 -17.40
C LYS A 240 -6.47 10.91 -17.09
N PRO A 241 -6.68 11.25 -15.82
CA PRO A 241 -7.31 12.51 -15.52
C PRO A 241 -6.35 13.58 -16.01
N ARG A 242 -6.89 14.63 -16.65
CA ARG A 242 -6.06 15.72 -17.20
C ARG A 242 -5.20 16.38 -16.12
N GLU A 243 -5.62 16.21 -14.88
CA GLU A 243 -5.03 16.72 -13.66
C GLU A 243 -4.48 15.56 -12.81
N GLY A 244 -3.50 15.87 -11.96
CA GLY A 244 -2.88 14.89 -11.06
C GLY A 244 -3.88 14.28 -10.05
N PRO A 245 -3.44 13.31 -9.23
CA PRO A 245 -4.27 12.76 -8.16
C PRO A 245 -4.62 13.85 -7.15
N GLU A 246 -5.90 14.13 -6.96
CA GLU A 246 -6.37 15.04 -5.93
C GLU A 246 -6.48 14.28 -4.60
N LEU A 247 -5.49 14.47 -3.73
CA LEU A 247 -5.44 13.82 -2.41
C LEU A 247 -6.12 14.65 -1.31
N VAL A 248 -6.22 15.96 -1.50
CA VAL A 248 -6.86 16.88 -0.55
C VAL A 248 -7.70 17.88 -1.31
N THR A 249 -8.78 18.36 -0.69
CA THR A 249 -9.55 19.50 -1.18
C THR A 249 -8.86 20.78 -0.75
N MET A 250 -8.78 21.77 -1.64
CA MET A 250 -8.30 23.11 -1.28
C MET A 250 -9.40 23.96 -0.65
N HIS A 251 -10.64 23.71 -1.08
CA HIS A 251 -11.83 24.41 -0.63
C HIS A 251 -12.98 23.42 -0.40
N GLY A 252 -13.67 23.56 0.73
CA GLY A 252 -14.86 22.79 1.05
C GLY A 252 -14.58 21.38 1.59
N PRO A 253 -15.66 20.66 1.94
CA PRO A 253 -15.56 19.39 2.65
C PRO A 253 -14.98 18.30 1.74
N GLY A 254 -14.12 17.47 2.32
CA GLY A 254 -13.59 16.28 1.67
C GLY A 254 -14.49 15.07 1.86
N GLU A 255 -13.87 13.88 1.87
CA GLU A 255 -14.56 12.63 2.10
C GLU A 255 -15.06 12.57 3.55
N ALA A 256 -16.36 12.35 3.74
CA ALA A 256 -16.94 12.28 5.08
C ALA A 256 -16.35 11.11 5.90
N LEU A 257 -16.12 11.32 7.20
CA LEU A 257 -15.49 10.34 8.11
C LEU A 257 -15.96 8.88 7.93
N PRO A 258 -17.27 8.55 7.94
CA PRO A 258 -17.73 7.16 7.82
C PRO A 258 -17.47 6.49 6.46
N ARG A 259 -17.01 7.26 5.48
CA ARG A 259 -16.65 6.80 4.13
C ARG A 259 -15.15 6.60 3.93
N ARG A 260 -14.32 6.97 4.92
CA ARG A 260 -12.84 6.86 4.91
C ARG A 260 -12.28 5.47 5.22
N CYS A 261 -13.14 4.44 5.27
CA CYS A 261 -12.75 3.05 5.50
C CYS A 261 -13.63 2.05 4.76
N GLY A 262 -13.09 0.83 4.65
CA GLY A 262 -13.74 -0.34 4.10
C GLY A 262 -13.91 -0.31 2.59
N ARG A 263 -15.01 -0.91 2.14
CA ARG A 263 -15.35 -0.92 0.72
C ARG A 263 -15.64 0.51 0.26
N PRO A 264 -15.10 0.90 -0.91
CA PRO A 264 -15.27 2.25 -1.40
C PRO A 264 -16.74 2.42 -1.80
N PHE A 265 -17.24 3.65 -1.71
CA PHE A 265 -18.51 3.99 -2.32
C PHE A 265 -18.38 4.03 -3.83
N GLN A 266 -19.48 3.82 -4.55
CA GLN A 266 -19.46 3.65 -6.00
C GLN A 266 -18.75 4.81 -6.72
N ARG A 267 -19.09 6.07 -6.43
CA ARG A 267 -18.46 7.22 -7.11
C ARG A 267 -16.99 7.36 -6.74
N SER A 268 -16.68 7.16 -5.46
CA SER A 268 -15.30 7.17 -4.98
C SER A 268 -14.48 6.10 -5.69
N HIS A 269 -15.00 4.88 -5.86
CA HIS A 269 -14.32 3.82 -6.59
C HIS A 269 -14.12 4.15 -8.07
N GLU A 270 -15.16 4.67 -8.74
CA GLU A 270 -15.10 5.06 -10.16
C GLU A 270 -14.05 6.14 -10.41
N TYR A 271 -13.86 7.07 -9.47
CA TYR A 271 -12.81 8.08 -9.52
C TYR A 271 -11.44 7.50 -9.12
N ASP A 272 -11.33 6.93 -7.92
CA ASP A 272 -10.07 6.50 -7.30
C ASP A 272 -9.34 5.47 -8.17
N ARG A 273 -10.07 4.55 -8.83
CA ARG A 273 -9.46 3.47 -9.64
C ARG A 273 -8.54 4.00 -10.74
N ASN A 274 -8.76 5.22 -11.23
CA ASN A 274 -7.90 5.84 -12.24
C ASN A 274 -6.52 6.24 -11.71
N TYR A 275 -6.34 6.25 -10.38
CA TYR A 275 -5.12 6.67 -9.70
C TYR A 275 -4.50 5.59 -8.81
N LEU A 276 -5.11 4.40 -8.71
CA LEU A 276 -4.55 3.28 -7.93
C LEU A 276 -3.40 2.60 -8.69
N TYR A 277 -2.35 3.36 -8.97
CA TYR A 277 -1.08 2.92 -9.51
C TYR A 277 0.02 3.31 -8.53
N ILE A 278 1.05 2.48 -8.42
CA ILE A 278 2.02 2.65 -7.34
C ILE A 278 2.72 4.02 -7.40
N ASP A 279 3.15 4.45 -8.60
CA ASP A 279 3.77 5.76 -8.81
C ASP A 279 2.88 6.93 -8.35
N LEU A 280 1.55 6.78 -8.47
CA LEU A 280 0.58 7.80 -8.10
C LEU A 280 0.27 7.78 -6.60
N LEU A 281 0.25 6.60 -5.97
CA LEU A 281 0.12 6.51 -4.51
C LEU A 281 1.37 7.00 -3.78
N TYR A 282 2.54 6.95 -4.41
CA TYR A 282 3.79 7.46 -3.82
C TYR A 282 4.05 8.94 -4.11
N CYS A 283 3.08 9.67 -4.67
CA CYS A 283 3.23 11.11 -4.88
C CYS A 283 3.41 11.90 -3.57
N VAL A 284 3.98 13.10 -3.70
CA VAL A 284 4.20 14.01 -2.57
C VAL A 284 2.87 14.34 -1.92
N GLU A 285 2.88 14.46 -0.59
CA GLU A 285 1.67 14.68 0.18
C GLU A 285 1.35 16.16 0.20
N PRO A 286 0.15 16.54 -0.26
CA PRO A 286 -0.32 17.91 -0.07
C PRO A 286 -0.97 18.06 1.31
N GLU A 287 -0.89 19.27 1.84
CA GLU A 287 -1.79 19.73 2.90
C GLU A 287 -2.97 20.47 2.25
N GLY A 288 -4.16 20.31 2.80
CA GLY A 288 -5.37 20.97 2.30
C GLY A 288 -6.42 21.16 3.39
N GLU A 289 -7.60 21.63 2.97
CA GLU A 289 -8.74 21.81 3.87
C GLU A 289 -9.20 20.47 4.44
N ASP A 290 -9.38 19.46 3.59
CA ASP A 290 -9.75 18.11 4.00
C ASP A 290 -9.24 17.03 3.03
N ILE A 291 -9.28 15.76 3.43
CA ILE A 291 -8.79 14.64 2.60
C ILE A 291 -9.87 14.11 1.63
N THR A 292 -9.44 13.62 0.46
CA THR A 292 -10.32 12.99 -0.53
C THR A 292 -10.51 11.47 -0.28
N SER A 293 -11.40 10.85 -1.05
CA SER A 293 -11.53 9.38 -1.06
C SER A 293 -10.22 8.70 -1.48
N LEU A 294 -9.50 9.30 -2.42
CA LEU A 294 -8.23 8.77 -2.91
C LEU A 294 -7.16 8.76 -1.82
N TYR A 295 -7.06 9.81 -1.00
CA TYR A 295 -6.17 9.81 0.16
C TYR A 295 -6.56 8.73 1.15
N SER A 296 -7.85 8.61 1.48
CA SER A 296 -8.32 7.53 2.36
C SER A 296 -7.90 6.16 1.81
N ARG A 297 -8.04 5.97 0.50
CA ARG A 297 -7.73 4.71 -0.16
C ARG A 297 -6.24 4.40 -0.21
N ARG A 298 -5.42 5.42 -0.43
CA ARG A 298 -3.97 5.37 -0.32
C ARG A 298 -3.51 4.92 1.07
N GLU A 299 -4.12 5.46 2.12
CA GLU A 299 -3.78 5.08 3.50
C GLU A 299 -4.25 3.66 3.85
N VAL A 300 -5.38 3.18 3.30
CA VAL A 300 -5.74 1.75 3.36
C VAL A 300 -4.64 0.89 2.73
N PHE A 301 -4.15 1.27 1.55
CA PHE A 301 -3.09 0.51 0.89
C PHE A 301 -1.81 0.48 1.73
N PHE A 302 -1.32 1.62 2.20
CA PHE A 302 -0.09 1.65 3.00
C PHE A 302 -0.21 0.97 4.36
N ALA A 303 -1.40 0.98 4.98
CA ALA A 303 -1.62 0.28 6.25
C ALA A 303 -1.44 -1.25 6.15
N PHE A 304 -1.70 -1.84 4.97
CA PHE A 304 -1.62 -3.30 4.78
C PHE A 304 -0.39 -3.75 4.00
N PHE A 305 0.14 -2.92 3.10
CA PHE A 305 1.25 -3.30 2.22
C PHE A 305 2.57 -2.58 2.56
N GLY A 306 2.55 -1.64 3.51
CA GLY A 306 3.71 -0.84 3.90
C GLY A 306 4.07 0.25 2.91
N ARG A 307 4.97 1.15 3.33
CA ARG A 307 5.42 2.31 2.54
C ARG A 307 6.92 2.22 2.31
N ARG A 308 7.32 1.48 1.28
CA ARG A 308 8.73 1.37 0.83
C ARG A 308 9.10 2.54 -0.09
N GLY A 309 10.27 3.16 0.07
CA GLY A 309 10.68 4.26 -0.80
C GLY A 309 10.91 3.78 -2.24
N LEU A 310 10.21 4.36 -3.22
CA LEU A 310 10.47 4.08 -4.63
C LEU A 310 11.62 4.96 -5.12
N GLN A 311 12.80 4.37 -5.35
CA GLN A 311 13.91 5.12 -5.94
C GLN A 311 13.65 5.33 -7.43
N ARG A 312 13.39 6.58 -7.82
CA ARG A 312 13.27 6.95 -9.23
C ARG A 312 14.65 6.85 -9.89
N ALA A 313 14.82 5.95 -10.84
CA ALA A 313 15.97 5.95 -11.71
C ALA A 313 15.95 7.25 -12.56
N GLY A 314 16.83 8.21 -12.24
CA GLY A 314 17.00 9.41 -13.06
C GLY A 314 16.93 10.77 -12.35
N THR A 315 17.56 10.94 -11.19
CA THR A 315 18.29 12.19 -10.92
C THR A 315 19.68 11.78 -10.49
N LYS A 316 20.68 12.03 -11.34
CA LYS A 316 22.07 11.98 -10.91
C LYS A 316 22.18 12.87 -9.66
N ARG A 317 22.46 12.30 -8.49
CA ARG A 317 23.07 13.09 -7.42
C ARG A 317 24.41 13.54 -7.99
N GLY A 318 24.53 14.83 -8.32
CA GLY A 318 25.83 15.42 -8.54
C GLY A 318 26.68 15.19 -7.28
N PRO A 319 28.00 14.97 -7.41
CA PRO A 319 28.87 14.81 -6.27
C PRO A 319 29.14 16.19 -5.68
N ASP A 320 28.16 16.78 -5.02
CA ASP A 320 28.31 17.99 -4.21
C ASP A 320 27.10 18.06 -3.27
N ASN A 321 27.26 17.44 -2.10
CA ASN A 321 26.61 17.81 -0.83
C ASN A 321 27.06 16.79 0.23
N MET A 322 28.35 16.85 0.57
CA MET A 322 28.80 16.45 1.90
C MET A 322 28.42 17.58 2.88
N PRO A 323 27.88 17.28 4.07
CA PRO A 323 27.57 18.30 5.06
C PRO A 323 28.88 18.92 5.57
N VAL A 324 29.04 20.21 5.34
CA VAL A 324 30.14 21.03 5.84
C VAL A 324 29.86 21.33 7.33
N SER A 325 30.70 20.80 8.23
CA SER A 325 30.71 21.19 9.64
C SER A 325 31.02 22.69 9.81
N PRO A 326 30.39 23.40 10.76
CA PRO A 326 30.58 24.84 10.91
C PRO A 326 31.86 25.15 11.70
N GLU A 327 32.92 25.55 11.01
CA GLU A 327 34.10 26.16 11.63
C GLU A 327 33.85 27.64 12.00
N HIS A 328 34.01 27.96 13.29
CA HIS A 328 34.15 29.32 13.79
C HIS A 328 35.53 29.90 13.41
N ARG A 329 35.55 31.14 12.92
CA ARG A 329 36.77 31.85 12.48
C ARG A 329 37.67 32.31 13.65
N ARG A 330 38.93 31.83 13.60
CA ARG A 330 40.25 32.53 13.68
C ARG A 330 40.65 33.28 14.99
N PRO A 331 41.97 33.57 15.24
CA PRO A 331 43.16 33.43 14.37
C PRO A 331 44.40 32.71 14.99
N ALA A 332 45.39 32.44 14.14
CA ALA A 332 46.76 31.95 14.43
C ALA A 332 47.71 33.10 14.92
N PRO A 333 49.04 32.92 15.16
CA PRO A 333 49.91 31.76 14.91
C PRO A 333 51.03 31.47 15.96
N ALA A 334 51.96 30.56 15.57
CA ALA A 334 53.29 30.20 16.11
C ALA A 334 53.33 28.91 16.96
N GLN A 335 54.33 28.01 16.91
CA GLN A 335 55.40 27.65 15.98
C GLN A 335 56.04 26.35 16.54
N THR A 336 56.40 25.41 15.66
CA THR A 336 57.62 24.56 15.72
C THR A 336 57.73 23.28 16.60
N VAL A 337 58.31 22.23 15.97
CA VAL A 337 59.24 21.17 16.47
C VAL A 337 58.71 19.76 16.79
N LEU A 338 58.83 18.87 15.79
CA LEU A 338 59.56 17.57 15.72
C LEU A 338 59.36 16.40 16.71
N SER A 339 59.30 15.22 16.06
CA SER A 339 59.95 13.92 16.40
C SER A 339 59.18 12.96 17.31
N VAL A 340 59.29 11.62 17.27
CA VAL A 340 59.92 10.59 16.40
C VAL A 340 59.62 9.25 17.12
N VAL A 341 59.21 8.23 16.35
CA VAL A 341 59.53 6.78 16.48
C VAL A 341 59.12 5.93 17.71
N GLY A 342 58.52 4.77 17.38
CA GLY A 342 58.92 3.44 17.92
C GLY A 342 57.90 2.82 18.89
N ALA A 343 57.03 1.89 18.49
CA ALA A 343 57.25 0.46 18.13
C ALA A 343 57.11 -0.53 19.31
N ALA A 344 56.32 -1.57 19.02
CA ALA A 344 56.36 -2.96 19.51
C ALA A 344 55.57 -3.40 20.77
N SER A 345 54.53 -4.20 20.49
CA SER A 345 54.31 -5.62 20.90
C SER A 345 54.28 -6.01 22.38
N ALA A 346 53.16 -6.58 22.85
CA ALA A 346 53.04 -8.02 23.16
C ALA A 346 51.80 -8.38 24.03
N ILE A 347 51.19 -9.48 23.63
CA ILE A 347 50.19 -10.40 24.22
C ILE A 347 50.35 -10.65 25.74
N VAL A 348 49.25 -10.63 26.53
CA VAL A 348 48.84 -11.73 27.47
C VAL A 348 47.32 -11.62 27.75
N ASP A 349 46.66 -12.78 27.74
CA ASP A 349 45.25 -13.07 28.04
C ASP A 349 45.06 -13.42 29.54
N ALA A 350 43.91 -13.05 30.13
CA ALA A 350 43.21 -13.70 31.24
C ALA A 350 42.39 -12.70 32.09
N GLY A 351 41.11 -13.01 32.33
CA GLY A 351 40.45 -12.68 33.60
C GLY A 351 39.17 -11.85 33.53
N GLU A 352 38.05 -12.59 33.52
CA GLU A 352 36.65 -12.24 33.74
C GLU A 352 36.25 -10.97 34.55
N CYS A 353 35.17 -10.35 34.03
CA CYS A 353 34.00 -9.79 34.73
C CYS A 353 34.16 -8.57 35.66
N GLN A 354 33.74 -7.38 35.22
CA GLN A 354 32.41 -6.77 35.50
C GLN A 354 32.33 -5.31 35.02
N GLU A 355 31.10 -4.89 34.70
CA GLU A 355 30.62 -3.51 34.53
C GLU A 355 31.13 -2.73 33.30
N VAL A 356 30.38 -2.88 32.19
CA VAL A 356 30.29 -1.83 31.18
C VAL A 356 29.01 -1.05 31.43
N VAL A 357 29.22 0.20 31.85
CA VAL A 357 28.28 1.31 31.75
C VAL A 357 28.02 1.53 30.26
N GLU A 358 26.82 1.18 29.78
CA GLU A 358 26.41 1.55 28.42
C GLU A 358 26.09 3.06 28.38
N GLU A 359 26.99 3.77 27.70
CA GLU A 359 26.83 5.15 27.28
C GLU A 359 25.57 5.32 26.43
N GLN A 360 24.85 6.39 26.75
CA GLN A 360 23.73 6.94 26.01
C GLN A 360 24.16 7.31 24.58
N LEU A 361 23.64 6.57 23.59
CA LEU A 361 23.38 7.14 22.27
C LEU A 361 21.87 7.27 22.08
N VAL A 362 21.42 8.52 22.20
CA VAL A 362 20.11 8.98 21.74
C VAL A 362 20.08 8.86 20.22
N TYR A 363 19.51 7.78 19.71
CA TYR A 363 19.10 7.68 18.32
C TYR A 363 17.62 8.06 18.20
N GLN A 364 17.38 9.05 17.36
CA GLN A 364 16.07 9.52 16.93
C GLN A 364 15.26 8.37 16.34
N LEU A 365 13.96 8.34 16.67
CA LEU A 365 12.95 7.41 16.18
C LEU A 365 13.08 7.07 14.68
N ASP A 366 13.54 5.86 14.36
CA ASP A 366 13.11 5.01 13.24
C ASP A 366 13.69 3.60 13.44
N GLU A 367 13.00 2.54 12.99
CA GLU A 367 13.60 1.60 12.00
C GLU A 367 12.92 0.24 11.85
N SER A 368 12.34 -0.39 12.87
CA SER A 368 11.84 -1.76 12.69
C SER A 368 10.46 -2.00 13.27
N GLN A 369 9.81 -0.92 13.70
CA GLN A 369 8.85 -1.02 14.78
C GLN A 369 7.84 0.14 14.77
N PHE A 370 7.36 0.55 13.59
CA PHE A 370 5.98 0.24 13.17
C PHE A 370 5.91 -0.90 12.14
N LEU A 371 6.96 -1.73 11.95
CA LEU A 371 6.99 -2.77 10.90
C LEU A 371 5.83 -3.75 11.06
N ASN A 372 4.81 -3.58 10.21
CA ASN A 372 3.72 -4.49 9.88
C ASN A 372 2.55 -4.64 10.91
N ILE A 373 2.26 -3.70 11.82
CA ILE A 373 1.40 -3.90 13.04
C ILE A 373 2.00 -4.92 14.04
N TYR A 374 2.65 -5.99 13.56
CA TYR A 374 4.10 -6.21 13.74
C TYR A 374 4.68 -7.31 12.82
N ARG A 375 3.90 -7.74 11.81
CA ARG A 375 3.82 -9.01 11.03
C ARG A 375 2.50 -9.74 11.28
N TRP A 376 1.76 -9.34 12.33
CA TRP A 376 0.53 -8.53 12.24
C TRP A 376 -0.26 -8.52 13.56
N THR A 377 0.05 -9.39 14.54
CA THR A 377 -0.45 -9.20 15.93
C THR A 377 0.43 -9.74 17.06
N GLY A 378 1.35 -10.69 16.84
CA GLY A 378 2.13 -11.32 17.93
C GLY A 378 1.29 -11.94 19.06
N SER A 379 -0.05 -11.98 18.89
CA SER A 379 -1.01 -12.42 19.89
C SER A 379 -1.54 -13.79 19.47
N PRO A 380 -1.28 -14.84 20.27
CA PRO A 380 -1.83 -16.17 20.02
C PRO A 380 -3.36 -16.17 19.87
N VAL A 381 -4.04 -15.21 20.52
CA VAL A 381 -5.50 -15.05 20.46
C VAL A 381 -5.96 -14.54 19.10
N LEU A 382 -5.25 -13.57 18.51
CA LEU A 382 -5.63 -13.01 17.20
C LEU A 382 -5.21 -13.91 16.04
N GLN A 383 -4.15 -14.71 16.19
CA GLN A 383 -3.80 -15.76 15.21
C GLN A 383 -4.78 -16.93 15.23
N SER A 384 -5.22 -17.39 16.41
CA SER A 384 -6.30 -18.39 16.54
C SER A 384 -7.58 -17.87 15.88
N ARG A 385 -7.92 -16.59 16.10
CA ARG A 385 -9.10 -15.97 15.50
C ARG A 385 -8.96 -15.71 14.01
N LEU A 386 -7.80 -15.32 13.47
CA LEU A 386 -7.58 -15.21 12.02
C LEU A 386 -7.64 -16.59 11.32
N GLY A 387 -7.10 -17.63 11.96
CA GLY A 387 -7.19 -19.02 11.50
C GLY A 387 -8.60 -19.59 11.57
N GLU A 388 -9.39 -19.21 12.58
CA GLU A 388 -10.81 -19.56 12.72
C GLU A 388 -11.70 -18.75 11.75
N PHE A 389 -11.44 -17.46 11.55
CA PHE A 389 -12.25 -16.57 10.71
C PHE A 389 -12.05 -16.81 9.21
N LEU A 390 -10.83 -17.16 8.78
CA LEU A 390 -10.56 -17.56 7.40
C LEU A 390 -11.07 -18.99 7.07
N ASN A 391 -11.45 -19.77 8.08
CA ASN A 391 -12.00 -21.13 7.91
C ASN A 391 -13.50 -21.26 8.22
N LEU A 392 -14.08 -20.45 9.10
CA LEU A 392 -15.46 -20.62 9.61
C LEU A 392 -16.10 -19.25 9.89
N GLY A 393 -16.93 -18.77 8.96
CA GLY A 393 -17.54 -17.43 9.03
C GLY A 393 -18.47 -17.20 10.23
N TYR A 394 -17.97 -16.48 11.24
CA TYR A 394 -18.78 -15.94 12.35
C TYR A 394 -18.34 -14.52 12.76
N SER A 395 -19.30 -13.72 13.24
CA SER A 395 -19.23 -12.30 13.62
C SER A 395 -18.65 -12.03 15.02
N VAL A 396 -17.93 -10.92 15.22
CA VAL A 396 -17.33 -10.51 16.51
C VAL A 396 -18.00 -9.27 17.13
N TRP A 397 -18.15 -9.29 18.46
CA TRP A 397 -18.86 -8.33 19.34
C TRP A 397 -17.96 -7.20 19.91
N GLU A 398 -18.58 -6.31 20.70
CA GLU A 398 -18.25 -4.90 20.93
C GLU A 398 -17.07 -4.57 21.89
N GLU A 399 -16.47 -5.55 22.56
CA GLU A 399 -15.46 -5.33 23.63
C GLU A 399 -14.01 -5.15 23.13
N ASP A 400 -13.72 -5.47 21.87
CA ASP A 400 -12.35 -5.52 21.35
C ASP A 400 -11.75 -4.15 20.97
N LYS A 401 -12.43 -3.01 21.20
CA LYS A 401 -12.02 -1.69 20.65
C LYS A 401 -10.89 -0.96 21.41
N VAL A 402 -10.48 -1.42 22.59
CA VAL A 402 -9.67 -0.62 23.56
C VAL A 402 -8.14 -0.81 23.43
N LEU A 403 -7.68 -1.94 22.89
CA LEU A 403 -6.30 -2.40 23.10
C LEU A 403 -5.19 -1.65 22.33
N LEU A 404 -5.51 -0.95 21.22
CA LEU A 404 -4.49 -0.37 20.34
C LEU A 404 -4.08 1.07 20.71
N LEU A 405 -4.98 1.87 21.30
CA LEU A 405 -4.66 3.24 21.74
C LEU A 405 -3.93 3.25 23.09
N GLU A 406 -4.21 2.28 23.96
CA GLU A 406 -3.42 2.09 25.18
C GLU A 406 -1.95 1.72 24.88
N TYR A 407 -1.69 1.03 23.76
CA TYR A 407 -0.34 0.66 23.35
C TYR A 407 0.47 1.89 22.88
N ALA A 408 -0.13 2.75 22.05
CA ALA A 408 0.49 4.00 21.61
C ALA A 408 0.77 4.97 22.78
N ALA A 409 -0.13 5.03 23.77
CA ALA A 409 0.06 5.87 24.96
C ALA A 409 1.14 5.35 25.92
N ARG A 410 1.38 4.03 25.98
CA ARG A 410 2.43 3.44 26.83
C ARG A 410 3.83 3.63 26.25
N HIS A 411 3.97 3.68 24.92
CA HIS A 411 5.28 3.76 24.26
C HIS A 411 5.73 5.17 23.87
N ALA A 412 4.91 6.21 24.11
CA ALA A 412 5.32 7.61 24.03
C ALA A 412 6.10 8.10 25.27
N ARG A 413 6.30 7.25 26.29
CA ARG A 413 6.98 7.58 27.56
C ARG A 413 8.29 6.82 27.79
N ALA A 414 8.87 6.23 26.76
CA ALA A 414 10.17 5.56 26.83
C ALA A 414 11.23 6.36 26.07
#